data_AF-A0A7W9CDH3-F1
#
_entry.id   AF-A0A7W9CDH3-F1
#
_cell.length_a   1.000
_cell.length_b   1.000
_cell.length_c   1.000
_cell.angle_alpha   90.00
_cell.angle_beta   90.00
_cell.angle_gamma   90.00
#
_symmetry.space_group_name_H-M   'P 1'
#
loop_
_entity.id
_entity.type
_entity.pdbx_description
1 polymer ?
#
loop_
_entity_poly.entity_id
_entity_poly.type
_entity_poly.pdbx_seq_one_letter_code
_entity_poly.pdbx_strand_id
1 'polypeptide(L)'
;MNRRIAAFAIATVAVLGLTACSGGASDDSANNSGDTAPAEETTTDQSVEEACGIVLPQLQEASSAAQDIDTSGATDPQTTVDQFNAVVDQFGAAADSVSNVEVKEATSAVHQDFVALGDVLSKVLIDQDLDAASDMGTITGDMTESATALQELCS
;
A
#
# COMPACT_ATOMS: atom_id res chain seq x y z
N MET A 1 -33.30 26.02 14.73
CA MET A 1 -33.36 24.60 14.30
C MET A 1 -32.05 23.94 14.67
N ASN A 2 -32.13 22.92 15.51
CA ASN A 2 -30.99 22.19 16.05
C ASN A 2 -30.47 21.20 15.02
N ARG A 3 -29.16 21.21 14.75
CA ARG A 3 -28.44 20.03 14.29
C ARG A 3 -27.12 19.93 15.03
N ARG A 4 -27.18 19.18 16.13
CA ARG A 4 -26.03 18.66 16.87
C ARG A 4 -25.43 17.55 16.00
N ILE A 5 -24.15 17.65 15.66
CA ILE A 5 -23.39 16.50 15.16
C ILE A 5 -22.30 16.25 16.18
N ALA A 6 -22.29 15.00 16.63
CA ALA A 6 -21.63 14.51 17.81
C ALA A 6 -20.11 14.50 17.66
N ALA A 7 -19.44 14.94 18.72
CA ALA A 7 -18.03 14.64 18.95
C ALA A 7 -17.92 13.15 19.29
N PHE A 8 -17.39 12.36 18.36
CA PHE A 8 -16.93 11.01 18.68
C PHE A 8 -15.51 11.11 19.24
N ALA A 9 -15.40 11.00 20.57
CA ALA A 9 -14.14 10.78 21.26
C ALA A 9 -13.74 9.31 21.03
N ILE A 10 -12.73 9.08 20.20
CA ILE A 10 -12.10 7.76 20.11
C ILE A 10 -11.17 7.65 21.32
N ALA A 11 -11.51 6.70 22.19
CA ALA A 11 -10.81 6.42 23.43
C ALA A 11 -9.39 5.89 23.15
N THR A 12 -8.41 6.57 23.74
CA THR A 12 -7.04 6.09 23.88
C THR A 12 -6.99 4.95 24.89
N VAL A 13 -6.67 3.74 24.43
CA VAL A 13 -6.18 2.66 25.30
C VAL A 13 -4.88 2.13 24.69
N ALA A 14 -3.81 2.87 24.92
CA ALA A 14 -2.46 2.34 24.79
C ALA A 14 -2.10 1.67 26.14
N VAL A 15 -2.31 0.35 26.23
CA VAL A 15 -1.62 -0.46 27.25
C VAL A 15 -0.26 -0.83 26.65
N LEU A 16 0.67 0.12 26.72
CA LEU A 16 2.08 -0.15 26.48
C LEU A 16 2.68 -0.64 27.80
N GLY A 17 2.65 -1.96 27.98
CA GLY A 17 3.42 -2.67 28.99
C GLY A 17 4.92 -2.62 28.65
N LEU A 18 5.55 -1.47 28.91
CA LEU A 18 7.00 -1.32 28.92
C LEU A 18 7.57 -1.94 30.21
N THR A 19 7.74 -3.26 30.24
CA THR A 19 8.68 -3.88 31.19
C THR A 19 10.10 -3.71 30.65
N ALA A 20 10.59 -2.47 30.69
CA ALA A 20 12.00 -2.17 30.48
C ALA A 20 12.73 -2.31 31.83
N CYS A 21 13.72 -3.19 31.81
CA CYS A 21 14.63 -3.61 32.87
C CYS A 21 15.20 -2.45 33.72
N SER A 22 14.73 -2.35 34.97
CA SER A 22 15.38 -1.59 36.04
C SER A 22 15.31 -2.40 37.34
N GLY A 23 16.40 -3.11 37.63
CA GLY A 23 16.91 -3.61 38.92
C GLY A 23 15.96 -3.93 40.09
N GLY A 24 16.13 -5.13 40.67
CA GLY A 24 15.91 -5.35 42.10
C GLY A 24 15.12 -6.62 42.46
N ALA A 25 15.73 -7.43 43.33
CA ALA A 25 15.30 -8.70 43.92
C ALA A 25 13.82 -8.83 44.38
N SER A 26 13.23 -10.02 44.17
CA SER A 26 12.83 -11.04 45.19
C SER A 26 11.70 -11.96 44.70
N ASP A 27 11.76 -13.24 45.13
CA ASP A 27 10.75 -14.32 45.16
C ASP A 27 9.27 -13.87 45.20
N ASP A 28 8.27 -14.60 44.69
CA ASP A 28 7.96 -16.01 44.97
C ASP A 28 6.80 -16.51 44.05
N SER A 29 6.90 -17.77 43.66
CA SER A 29 5.84 -18.79 43.44
C SER A 29 4.56 -18.61 42.60
N ALA A 30 4.36 -19.66 41.79
CA ALA A 30 3.14 -20.45 41.58
C ALA A 30 2.27 -20.20 40.32
N ASN A 31 2.56 -21.03 39.32
CA ASN A 31 1.65 -22.04 38.78
C ASN A 31 0.31 -21.57 38.19
N ASN A 32 0.25 -21.46 36.86
CA ASN A 32 -0.90 -21.97 36.13
C ASN A 32 -0.48 -22.52 34.75
N SER A 33 -0.65 -23.82 34.59
CA SER A 33 -0.56 -24.52 33.31
C SER A 33 -1.68 -24.03 32.38
N GLY A 34 -1.29 -23.27 31.36
CA GLY A 34 -2.07 -23.08 30.15
C GLY A 34 -1.27 -23.67 28.99
N ASP A 35 -1.50 -24.95 28.71
CA ASP A 35 -1.14 -25.55 27.43
C ASP A 35 -2.06 -24.90 26.38
N THR A 36 -1.60 -23.77 25.84
CA THR A 36 -2.10 -23.22 24.59
C THR A 36 -1.01 -23.52 23.58
N ALA A 37 -1.29 -24.51 22.72
CA ALA A 37 -0.57 -24.69 21.47
C ALA A 37 -0.36 -23.31 20.84
N PRO A 38 0.86 -22.95 20.38
CA PRO A 38 1.02 -21.78 19.55
C PRO A 38 0.02 -21.90 18.41
N ALA A 39 -0.90 -20.94 18.29
CA ALA A 39 -1.48 -20.68 17.00
C ALA A 39 -0.29 -20.51 16.06
N GLU A 40 -0.29 -21.20 14.92
CA GLU A 40 0.67 -20.87 13.87
C GLU A 40 0.38 -19.43 13.46
N GLU A 41 1.08 -18.48 14.10
CA GLU A 41 1.48 -17.27 13.44
C GLU A 41 2.23 -17.78 12.22
N THR A 42 1.57 -17.74 11.07
CA THR A 42 2.29 -17.59 9.81
C THR A 42 3.02 -16.26 9.92
N THR A 43 4.16 -16.28 10.62
CA THR A 43 5.12 -15.20 10.68
C THR A 43 5.72 -15.11 9.29
N THR A 44 5.08 -14.35 8.42
CA THR A 44 5.87 -13.52 7.53
C THR A 44 6.54 -12.48 8.44
N ASP A 45 7.73 -12.82 8.95
CA ASP A 45 8.52 -12.12 9.98
C ASP A 45 8.86 -10.65 9.65
N GLN A 46 8.41 -10.15 8.51
CA GLN A 46 8.71 -8.81 8.04
C GLN A 46 7.84 -7.78 8.77
N SER A 47 8.51 -6.85 9.46
CA SER A 47 7.84 -5.70 10.06
C SER A 47 7.26 -4.78 8.99
N VAL A 48 6.28 -3.96 9.39
CA VAL A 48 5.71 -2.92 8.52
C VAL A 48 6.81 -1.98 8.01
N GLU A 49 7.70 -1.54 8.90
CA GLU A 49 8.82 -0.65 8.52
C GLU A 49 9.80 -1.29 7.54
N GLU A 50 10.09 -2.58 7.67
CA GLU A 50 10.95 -3.28 6.71
C GLU A 50 10.27 -3.41 5.35
N ALA A 51 9.00 -3.80 5.32
CA ALA A 51 8.23 -3.92 4.08
C ALA A 51 8.06 -2.56 3.38
N CYS A 52 7.71 -1.51 4.14
CA CYS A 52 7.62 -0.14 3.64
C CYS A 52 8.98 0.39 3.15
N GLY A 53 10.09 -0.03 3.77
CA GLY A 53 11.44 0.26 3.31
C GLY A 53 11.78 -0.32 1.94
N ILE A 54 11.06 -1.37 1.50
CA ILE A 54 11.18 -1.96 0.15
C ILE A 54 10.25 -1.26 -0.83
N VAL A 55 8.99 -1.02 -0.44
CA VAL A 55 7.95 -0.52 -1.35
C VAL A 55 8.08 0.97 -1.65
N LEU A 56 8.33 1.82 -0.65
CA LEU A 56 8.35 3.28 -0.85
C LEU A 56 9.41 3.76 -1.85
N PRO A 57 10.65 3.20 -1.88
CA PRO A 57 11.61 3.52 -2.92
C PRO A 57 11.10 3.16 -4.33
N GLN A 58 10.42 2.02 -4.46
CA GLN A 58 9.87 1.56 -5.74
C GLN A 58 8.71 2.45 -6.21
N LEU A 59 7.89 2.95 -5.29
CA LEU A 59 6.86 3.95 -5.62
C LEU A 59 7.47 5.26 -6.13
N GLN A 60 8.58 5.72 -5.54
CA GLN A 60 9.31 6.91 -6.01
C GLN A 60 10.00 6.69 -7.35
N GLU A 61 10.57 5.52 -7.57
CA GLU A 61 11.17 5.12 -8.85
C GLU A 61 10.10 5.06 -9.94
N ALA A 62 8.96 4.43 -9.66
CA ALA A 62 7.81 4.40 -10.56
C ALA A 62 7.29 5.80 -10.88
N SER A 63 7.19 6.68 -9.89
CA SER A 63 6.78 8.08 -10.09
C SER A 63 7.76 8.86 -10.95
N SER A 64 9.06 8.55 -10.85
CA SER A 64 10.11 9.18 -11.66
C SER A 64 10.09 8.65 -13.09
N ALA A 65 9.98 7.33 -13.25
CA ALA A 65 9.86 6.69 -14.54
C ALA A 65 8.60 7.15 -15.29
N ALA A 66 7.48 7.34 -14.58
CA ALA A 66 6.25 7.88 -15.16
C ALA A 66 6.41 9.32 -15.70
N GLN A 67 7.31 10.12 -15.12
CA GLN A 67 7.63 11.47 -15.64
C GLN A 67 8.51 11.42 -16.90
N ASP A 68 9.32 10.36 -17.03
CA ASP A 68 10.18 10.12 -18.20
C ASP A 68 9.41 9.52 -19.39
N ILE A 69 8.19 9.00 -19.16
CA ILE A 69 7.31 8.55 -20.24
C ILE A 69 7.01 9.76 -21.13
N ASP A 70 7.37 9.63 -22.41
CA ASP A 70 7.06 10.65 -23.41
C ASP A 70 5.56 10.65 -23.71
N THR A 71 4.81 11.43 -22.93
CA THR A 71 3.37 11.67 -23.15
C THR A 71 3.11 12.62 -24.33
N SER A 72 4.16 13.14 -25.00
CA SER A 72 3.96 13.88 -26.25
C SER A 72 3.51 12.97 -27.39
N GLY A 73 3.69 11.64 -27.23
CA GLY A 73 2.73 10.53 -27.46
C GLY A 73 2.03 10.38 -28.82
N ALA A 74 2.05 11.38 -29.70
CA ALA A 74 1.31 11.36 -30.96
C ALA A 74 1.97 10.46 -32.00
N THR A 75 3.21 10.00 -31.78
CA THR A 75 3.99 9.31 -32.83
C THR A 75 4.09 7.79 -32.60
N ASP A 76 4.00 7.30 -31.36
CA ASP A 76 4.00 5.85 -31.06
C ASP A 76 3.22 5.51 -29.77
N PRO A 77 1.89 5.38 -29.87
CA PRO A 77 1.00 4.93 -28.79
C PRO A 77 1.41 3.64 -28.07
N GLN A 78 1.96 2.67 -28.81
CA GLN A 78 2.33 1.36 -28.25
C GLN A 78 3.53 1.49 -27.33
N THR A 79 4.57 2.20 -27.77
CA THR A 79 5.76 2.44 -26.95
C THR A 79 5.40 3.16 -25.64
N THR A 80 4.47 4.12 -25.65
CA THR A 80 4.01 4.79 -24.43
C THR A 80 3.32 3.83 -23.46
N VAL A 81 2.42 2.97 -23.95
CA VAL A 81 1.72 1.98 -23.13
C VAL A 81 2.68 0.92 -22.59
N ASP A 82 3.63 0.45 -23.41
CA ASP A 82 4.65 -0.52 -22.99
C ASP A 82 5.57 0.04 -21.89
N GLN A 83 6.01 1.30 -22.03
CA GLN A 83 6.82 1.96 -20.99
C GLN A 83 6.03 2.11 -19.68
N PHE A 84 4.76 2.50 -19.77
CA PHE A 84 3.89 2.57 -18.60
C PHE A 84 3.75 1.20 -17.93
N ASN A 85 3.40 0.16 -18.69
CA ASN A 85 3.21 -1.19 -18.16
C ASN A 85 4.49 -1.76 -17.53
N ALA A 86 5.67 -1.45 -18.09
CA ALA A 86 6.94 -1.86 -17.50
C ALA A 86 7.15 -1.27 -16.09
N VAL A 87 6.72 -0.02 -15.86
CA VAL A 87 6.76 0.61 -14.54
C VAL A 87 5.78 -0.06 -13.58
N VAL A 88 4.56 -0.34 -14.06
CA VAL A 88 3.53 -1.04 -13.27
C VAL A 88 4.00 -2.43 -12.86
N ASP A 89 4.58 -3.21 -13.79
CA ASP A 89 5.11 -4.54 -13.52
C ASP A 89 6.24 -4.54 -12.49
N GLN A 90 7.13 -3.53 -12.55
CA GLN A 90 8.19 -3.37 -11.54
C GLN A 90 7.60 -3.12 -10.14
N PHE A 91 6.57 -2.26 -10.06
CA PHE A 91 5.89 -1.99 -8.80
C PHE A 91 5.12 -3.22 -8.29
N GLY A 92 4.49 -4.01 -9.17
CA GLY A 92 3.86 -5.28 -8.84
C GLY A 92 4.86 -6.30 -8.29
N ALA A 93 6.07 -6.39 -8.87
CA ALA A 93 7.14 -7.24 -8.35
C ALA A 93 7.59 -6.81 -6.95
N ALA A 94 7.58 -5.51 -6.64
CA ALA A 94 7.85 -5.01 -5.30
C ALA A 94 6.76 -5.46 -4.30
N ALA A 95 5.49 -5.38 -4.68
CA ALA A 95 4.36 -5.87 -3.89
C ALA A 95 4.46 -7.38 -3.60
N ASP A 96 4.98 -8.16 -4.54
CA ASP A 96 5.20 -9.60 -4.36
C ASP A 96 6.43 -9.95 -3.53
N SER A 97 7.40 -9.04 -3.46
CA SER A 97 8.62 -9.22 -2.67
C SER A 97 8.42 -9.01 -1.16
N VAL A 98 7.37 -8.27 -0.77
CA VAL A 98 7.01 -8.08 0.63
C VAL A 98 6.18 -9.25 1.14
N SER A 99 6.48 -9.65 2.37
CA SER A 99 5.78 -10.74 3.06
C SER A 99 4.80 -10.22 4.10
N ASN A 100 4.99 -8.99 4.60
CA ASN A 100 4.03 -8.34 5.49
C ASN A 100 2.68 -8.18 4.78
N VAL A 101 1.63 -8.82 5.32
CA VAL A 101 0.31 -8.89 4.67
C VAL A 101 -0.32 -7.52 4.50
N GLU A 102 -0.27 -6.65 5.52
CA GLU A 102 -0.88 -5.32 5.48
C GLU A 102 -0.20 -4.44 4.42
N VAL A 103 1.14 -4.42 4.39
CA VAL A 103 1.90 -3.65 3.39
C VAL A 103 1.70 -4.25 2.00
N LYS A 104 1.67 -5.58 1.87
CA LYS A 104 1.39 -6.26 0.60
C LYS A 104 0.03 -5.89 0.05
N GLU A 105 -1.02 -5.91 0.87
CA GLU A 105 -2.38 -5.55 0.47
C GLU A 105 -2.46 -4.08 0.03
N ALA A 106 -1.91 -3.16 0.83
CA ALA A 106 -1.90 -1.74 0.49
C ALA A 106 -1.11 -1.46 -0.80
N THR A 107 0.05 -2.10 -0.98
CA THR A 107 0.86 -1.98 -2.20
C THR A 107 0.15 -2.59 -3.41
N SER A 108 -0.52 -3.73 -3.21
CA SER A 108 -1.27 -4.40 -4.29
C SER A 108 -2.47 -3.57 -4.74
N ALA A 109 -3.13 -2.84 -3.85
CA ALA A 109 -4.19 -1.91 -4.21
C ALA A 109 -3.66 -0.79 -5.13
N VAL A 110 -2.56 -0.14 -4.72
CA VAL A 110 -1.89 0.88 -5.55
C VAL A 110 -1.50 0.31 -6.93
N HIS A 111 -0.94 -0.91 -6.95
CA HIS A 111 -0.56 -1.57 -8.20
C HIS A 111 -1.78 -1.84 -9.10
N GLN A 112 -2.91 -2.29 -8.55
CA GLN A 112 -4.14 -2.53 -9.29
C GLN A 112 -4.70 -1.25 -9.91
N ASP A 113 -4.62 -0.12 -9.19
CA ASP A 113 -5.04 1.18 -9.73
C ASP A 113 -4.17 1.61 -10.91
N PHE A 114 -2.86 1.37 -10.82
CA PHE A 114 -1.95 1.60 -11.95
C PHE A 114 -2.24 0.67 -13.14
N VAL A 115 -2.56 -0.61 -12.91
CA VAL A 115 -2.99 -1.53 -13.98
C VAL A 115 -4.26 -1.00 -14.66
N ALA A 116 -5.25 -0.56 -13.88
CA ALA A 116 -6.49 0.00 -14.42
C ALA A 116 -6.23 1.27 -15.26
N LEU A 117 -5.28 2.12 -14.83
CA LEU A 117 -4.85 3.29 -15.59
C LEU A 117 -4.19 2.88 -16.92
N GLY A 118 -3.33 1.86 -16.91
CA GLY A 118 -2.69 1.31 -18.11
C GLY A 118 -3.70 0.77 -19.11
N ASP A 119 -4.73 0.08 -18.63
CA ASP A 119 -5.83 -0.42 -19.46
C ASP A 119 -6.61 0.72 -20.13
N VAL A 120 -6.90 1.80 -19.40
CA VAL A 120 -7.55 3.00 -19.98
C VAL A 120 -6.62 3.68 -20.98
N LEU A 121 -5.32 3.81 -20.67
CA LEU A 121 -4.34 4.39 -21.57
C LEU A 121 -4.26 3.59 -22.88
N SER A 122 -4.25 2.25 -22.80
CA SER A 122 -4.28 1.36 -23.95
C SER A 122 -5.54 1.56 -24.79
N LYS A 123 -6.72 1.57 -24.16
CA LYS A 123 -7.99 1.81 -24.87
C LYS A 123 -8.01 3.16 -25.59
N VAL A 124 -7.56 4.23 -24.93
CA VAL A 124 -7.58 5.58 -25.47
C VAL A 124 -6.55 5.76 -26.60
N LEU A 125 -5.32 5.27 -26.42
CA LEU A 125 -4.22 5.52 -27.36
C LEU A 125 -4.13 4.51 -28.50
N ILE A 126 -4.40 3.22 -28.23
CA ILE A 126 -4.27 2.13 -29.21
C ILE A 126 -5.61 1.88 -29.89
N ASP A 127 -6.67 1.67 -29.10
CA ASP A 127 -8.00 1.34 -29.63
C ASP A 127 -8.79 2.58 -30.08
N GLN A 128 -8.29 3.79 -29.76
CA GLN A 128 -8.94 5.09 -30.01
C GLN A 128 -10.34 5.19 -29.38
N ASP A 129 -10.56 4.45 -28.29
CA ASP A 129 -11.78 4.49 -27.50
C ASP A 129 -11.73 5.68 -26.54
N LEU A 130 -12.18 6.84 -27.02
CA LEU A 130 -12.22 8.07 -26.23
C LEU A 130 -13.30 8.03 -25.14
N ASP A 131 -14.25 7.10 -25.19
CA ASP A 131 -15.27 6.94 -24.14
C ASP A 131 -14.62 6.34 -22.89
N ALA A 132 -13.60 5.49 -23.03
CA ALA A 132 -12.81 4.97 -21.90
C ALA A 132 -12.12 6.07 -21.07
N ALA A 133 -11.88 7.25 -21.65
CA ALA A 133 -11.30 8.39 -20.92
C ALA A 133 -12.21 8.90 -19.79
N SER A 134 -13.52 8.56 -19.79
CA SER A 134 -14.41 8.91 -18.67
C SER A 134 -14.03 8.22 -17.37
N ASP A 135 -13.40 7.04 -17.45
CA ASP A 135 -13.02 6.24 -16.29
C ASP A 135 -11.78 6.79 -15.58
N MET A 136 -11.01 7.64 -16.27
CA MET A 136 -9.75 8.20 -15.77
C MET A 136 -9.91 9.04 -14.49
N GLY A 137 -11.04 9.73 -14.34
CA GLY A 137 -11.34 10.49 -13.12
C GLY A 137 -11.56 9.59 -11.90
N THR A 138 -12.25 8.48 -12.08
CA THR A 138 -12.47 7.46 -11.03
C THR A 138 -11.15 6.81 -10.65
N ILE A 139 -10.39 6.32 -11.64
CA ILE A 139 -9.09 5.67 -11.42
C ILE A 139 -8.11 6.59 -10.70
N THR A 140 -8.06 7.88 -11.07
CA THR A 140 -7.20 8.86 -10.37
C THR A 140 -7.61 9.04 -8.91
N GLY A 141 -8.92 8.98 -8.62
CA GLY A 141 -9.46 9.01 -7.27
C GLY A 141 -9.03 7.79 -6.46
N ASP A 142 -9.25 6.59 -7.01
CA ASP A 142 -8.90 5.31 -6.39
C ASP A 142 -7.39 5.23 -6.11
N MET A 143 -6.56 5.62 -7.09
CA MET A 143 -5.10 5.68 -6.95
C MET A 143 -4.65 6.65 -5.86
N THR A 144 -5.35 7.78 -5.68
CA THR A 144 -5.04 8.73 -4.60
C THR A 144 -5.41 8.15 -3.23
N GLU A 145 -6.54 7.45 -3.14
CA GLU A 145 -6.99 6.78 -1.93
C GLU A 145 -6.02 5.67 -1.52
N SER A 146 -5.66 4.78 -2.44
CA SER A 146 -4.72 3.67 -2.18
C SER A 146 -3.32 4.16 -1.85
N ALA A 147 -2.81 5.18 -2.55
CA ALA A 147 -1.51 5.77 -2.25
C ALA A 147 -1.50 6.45 -0.87
N THR A 148 -2.59 7.11 -0.48
CA THR A 148 -2.73 7.71 0.86
C THR A 148 -2.75 6.62 1.93
N ALA A 149 -3.51 5.55 1.73
CA ALA A 149 -3.58 4.43 2.67
C ALA A 149 -2.20 3.78 2.85
N LEU A 150 -1.44 3.57 1.76
CA LEU A 150 -0.07 3.06 1.83
C LEU A 150 0.86 4.03 2.55
N GLN A 151 0.74 5.34 2.29
CA GLN A 151 1.55 6.36 2.96
C GLN A 151 1.28 6.40 4.47
N GLU A 152 0.02 6.32 4.90
CA GLU A 152 -0.38 6.29 6.31
C GLU A 152 0.11 5.02 7.01
N LEU A 153 0.08 3.87 6.32
CA LEU A 153 0.61 2.61 6.83
C LEU A 153 2.13 2.67 7.02
N CYS A 154 2.83 3.39 6.14
CA CYS A 154 4.28 3.49 6.14
C CYS A 154 4.84 4.73 6.85
N SER A 155 4.02 5.46 7.61
CA SER A 155 4.40 6.69 8.33
C SER A 155 4.70 6.49 9.82
#